data_AF-A0A3A6NS17-F1
#
_entry.id   AF-A0A3A6NS17-F1
#
_cell.length_a   1.000
_cell.length_b   1.000
_cell.length_c   1.000
_cell.angle_alpha   90.00
_cell.angle_beta   90.00
_cell.angle_gamma   90.00
#
_symmetry.space_group_name_H-M   'P 1'
#
loop_
_entity.id
_entity.type
_entity.pdbx_description
1 polymer ?
#
loop_
_entity_poly.entity_id
_entity_poly.type
_entity_poly.pdbx_seq_one_letter_code
_entity_poly.pdbx_strand_id
1 'polypeptide(L)'
;MSNQETPRRRRSWLRIGALAALVIGGLVGLRASGLSQHLNLENLQGLSQTVRDLGWVAPLAYVLLWVVACLFFLPGLPVTLLGAAVFGAWWGMLWVTIGANLGAAMAFLAARYALRPLVESWAAQNNQFQKIDQGVARHGWRMVMITRLVPLFPFNLQNYAYGLTKIPLRTFVIVSVICMLPATVAYCLAGGALVSGQGDIKRTLLYFAAAAVFFAFASLLPGWIKKRYLNASAAAGEKIPVLREARPPIRVLFVCVHNSARSVMAEHFLRRHGGTSFLPESAGFEPGDVLPAAVEAMKEIGLDISAHKAQGVYELAEMGRTYDYIIAVCSDLHGHCLPDFPGAKILHWPFPEPSTFAGSWEERLARTRNVRDQIQQATLRWAAEQNPAQG
;
A
#
# COMPACT_ATOMS: atom_id res chain seq x y z
N MET A 1 5.02 10.17 37.26
CA MET A 1 4.58 9.40 36.09
C MET A 1 5.76 9.27 35.14
N SER A 2 6.55 8.21 35.29
CA SER A 2 7.76 7.98 34.48
C SER A 2 7.37 7.44 33.11
N ASN A 3 7.73 8.18 32.07
CA ASN A 3 7.55 7.83 30.67
C ASN A 3 8.47 6.64 30.31
N GLN A 4 8.02 5.40 30.60
CA GLN A 4 8.76 4.20 30.23
C GLN A 4 8.50 3.90 28.75
N GLU A 5 9.28 4.52 27.87
CA GLU A 5 9.35 4.11 26.47
C GLU A 5 9.89 2.68 26.39
N THR A 6 9.15 1.79 25.72
CA THR A 6 9.58 0.41 25.50
C THR A 6 10.94 0.37 24.79
N PRO A 7 11.86 -0.56 25.15
CA PRO A 7 13.23 -0.61 24.62
C PRO A 7 13.32 -0.75 23.09
N ARG A 8 12.24 -1.23 22.44
CA ARG A 8 12.09 -1.26 20.97
C ARG A 8 11.95 0.15 20.36
N ARG A 9 11.22 1.06 21.01
CA ARG A 9 10.94 2.42 20.50
C ARG A 9 12.21 3.28 20.54
N ARG A 10 12.97 3.24 21.64
CA ARG A 10 14.24 3.97 21.80
C ARG A 10 15.31 3.56 20.77
N ARG A 11 15.38 2.27 20.42
CA ARG A 11 16.33 1.73 19.42
C ARG A 11 15.97 2.15 17.99
N SER A 12 14.69 2.34 17.69
CA SER A 12 14.25 2.90 16.41
C SER A 12 14.65 4.37 16.28
N TRP A 13 14.35 5.22 17.27
CA TRP A 13 14.72 6.65 17.24
C TRP A 13 16.22 6.91 17.10
N LEU A 14 17.07 6.07 17.71
CA LEU A 14 18.52 6.14 17.54
C LEU A 14 18.98 5.83 16.10
N ARG A 15 18.38 4.81 15.45
CA ARG A 15 18.67 4.47 14.04
C ARG A 15 18.24 5.58 13.09
N ILE A 16 17.14 6.25 13.42
CA ILE A 16 16.58 7.35 12.64
C ILE A 16 17.42 8.60 12.81
N GLY A 17 17.76 8.97 14.05
CA GLY A 17 18.69 10.06 14.33
C GLY A 17 20.03 9.83 13.65
N ALA A 18 20.53 8.59 13.63
CA ALA A 18 21.74 8.23 12.90
C ALA A 18 21.59 8.34 11.38
N LEU A 19 20.48 7.88 10.79
CA LEU A 19 20.26 8.01 9.34
C LEU A 19 20.05 9.47 8.93
N ALA A 20 19.26 10.24 9.68
CA ALA A 20 19.04 11.66 9.44
C ALA A 20 20.34 12.44 9.60
N ALA A 21 21.13 12.16 10.65
CA ALA A 21 22.46 12.74 10.83
C ALA A 21 23.45 12.32 9.72
N LEU A 22 23.35 11.09 9.20
CA LEU A 22 24.16 10.64 8.07
C LEU A 22 23.76 11.34 6.77
N VAL A 23 22.45 11.48 6.49
CA VAL A 23 21.94 12.20 5.32
C VAL A 23 22.27 13.69 5.40
N ILE A 24 22.00 14.34 6.55
CA ILE A 24 22.30 15.76 6.78
C ILE A 24 23.81 15.99 6.81
N GLY A 25 24.57 15.18 7.53
CA GLY A 25 26.02 15.26 7.59
C GLY A 25 26.68 15.03 6.23
N GLY A 26 26.17 14.08 5.44
CA GLY A 26 26.61 13.89 4.07
C GLY A 26 26.20 15.03 3.14
N LEU A 27 24.99 15.60 3.26
CA LEU A 27 24.59 16.80 2.52
C LEU A 27 25.47 18.01 2.86
N VAL A 28 25.79 18.21 4.14
CA VAL A 28 26.68 19.27 4.62
C VAL A 28 28.11 19.03 4.13
N GLY A 29 28.63 17.81 4.22
CA GLY A 29 29.94 17.44 3.69
C GLY A 29 30.03 17.57 2.17
N LEU A 30 28.96 17.25 1.44
CA LEU A 30 28.87 17.42 -0.02
C LEU A 30 28.81 18.90 -0.42
N ARG A 31 28.15 19.74 0.37
CA ARG A 31 28.20 21.20 0.17
C ARG A 31 29.56 21.78 0.52
N ALA A 32 30.18 21.32 1.62
CA ALA A 32 31.49 21.79 2.07
C ALA A 32 32.63 21.38 1.13
N SER A 33 32.55 20.20 0.52
CA SER A 33 33.51 19.74 -0.51
C SER A 33 33.34 20.45 -1.86
N GLY A 34 32.28 21.26 -2.03
CA GLY A 34 31.97 21.91 -3.30
C GLY A 34 31.53 20.95 -4.40
N LEU A 35 31.39 19.63 -4.13
CA LEU A 35 31.07 18.64 -5.16
C LEU A 35 29.74 18.93 -5.85
N SER A 36 28.74 19.44 -5.11
CA SER A 36 27.46 19.85 -5.68
C SER A 36 27.57 21.06 -6.63
N GLN A 37 28.57 21.93 -6.43
CA GLN A 37 28.83 23.09 -7.30
C GLN A 37 29.63 22.67 -8.54
N HIS A 38 30.47 21.64 -8.42
CA HIS A 38 31.24 21.09 -9.54
C HIS A 38 30.43 20.14 -10.41
N LEU A 39 29.37 19.49 -9.89
CA LEU A 39 28.46 18.61 -10.63
C LEU A 39 27.41 19.39 -11.45
N ASN A 40 27.90 20.25 -12.34
CA ASN A 40 27.09 21.04 -13.26
C ASN A 40 27.51 20.82 -14.72
N LEU A 41 26.62 21.18 -15.65
CA LEU A 41 26.83 20.98 -17.09
C LEU A 41 28.12 21.67 -17.59
N GLU A 42 28.43 22.84 -17.04
CA GLU A 42 29.59 23.66 -17.44
C GLU A 42 30.94 23.00 -17.10
N ASN A 43 30.99 22.24 -16.01
CA ASN A 43 32.22 21.58 -15.54
C ASN A 43 32.29 20.09 -15.93
N LEU A 44 31.43 19.64 -16.86
CA LEU A 44 31.40 18.25 -17.31
C LEU A 44 32.72 17.79 -17.93
N GLN A 45 33.43 18.67 -18.64
CA GLN A 45 34.71 18.33 -19.26
C GLN A 45 35.79 18.06 -18.20
N GLY A 46 35.90 18.92 -17.18
CA GLY A 46 36.84 18.72 -16.07
C GLY A 46 36.53 17.46 -15.26
N LEU A 47 35.26 17.23 -14.94
CA LEU A 47 34.83 16.00 -14.25
C LEU A 47 35.08 14.74 -15.08
N SER A 48 34.84 14.81 -16.39
CA SER A 48 35.10 13.71 -17.32
C SER A 48 36.58 13.32 -17.28
N GLN A 49 37.49 14.29 -17.30
CA GLN A 49 38.92 14.04 -17.25
C GLN A 49 39.32 13.38 -15.92
N THR A 50 38.88 13.94 -14.78
CA THR A 50 39.15 13.37 -13.45
C THR A 50 38.68 11.91 -13.33
N VAL A 51 37.51 11.58 -13.88
CA VAL A 51 37.00 10.20 -13.85
C VAL A 51 37.79 9.29 -14.80
N ARG A 52 38.22 9.78 -15.97
CA ARG A 52 39.06 9.02 -16.91
C ARG A 52 40.44 8.72 -16.32
N ASP A 53 41.01 9.64 -15.56
CA ASP A 53 42.33 9.50 -14.93
C ASP A 53 42.35 8.37 -13.87
N LEU A 54 41.18 7.94 -13.36
CA LEU A 54 41.04 6.76 -12.50
C LEU A 54 41.26 5.43 -13.25
N GLY A 55 41.36 5.45 -14.58
CA GLY A 55 41.63 4.30 -15.42
C GLY A 55 40.58 3.19 -15.27
N TRP A 56 41.02 1.97 -14.97
CA TRP A 56 40.14 0.79 -14.87
C TRP A 56 39.16 0.83 -13.69
N VAL A 57 39.41 1.68 -12.68
CA VAL A 57 38.53 1.87 -11.51
C VAL A 57 37.38 2.83 -11.81
N ALA A 58 37.46 3.59 -12.90
CA ALA A 58 36.49 4.61 -13.28
C ALA A 58 35.02 4.12 -13.25
N PRO A 59 34.65 2.93 -13.77
CA PRO A 59 33.27 2.46 -13.72
C PRO A 59 32.74 2.29 -12.29
N LEU A 60 33.56 1.74 -11.38
CA LEU A 60 33.16 1.52 -9.99
C LEU A 60 32.99 2.86 -9.26
N ALA A 61 33.93 3.79 -9.44
CA ALA A 61 33.84 5.13 -8.88
C ALA A 61 32.59 5.87 -9.38
N TYR A 62 32.25 5.70 -10.67
CA TYR A 62 31.06 6.28 -11.26
C TYR A 62 29.75 5.67 -10.72
N VAL A 63 29.69 4.35 -10.52
CA VAL A 63 28.54 3.70 -9.87
C VAL A 63 28.37 4.20 -8.43
N LEU A 64 29.46 4.35 -7.68
CA LEU A 64 29.44 4.91 -6.33
C LEU A 64 28.94 6.37 -6.32
N LEU A 65 29.40 7.19 -7.27
CA LEU A 65 28.91 8.55 -7.46
C LEU A 65 27.39 8.57 -7.67
N TRP A 66 26.85 7.64 -8.46
CA TRP A 66 25.40 7.49 -8.66
C TRP A 66 24.64 7.10 -7.39
N VAL A 67 25.20 6.19 -6.59
CA VAL A 67 24.59 5.78 -5.31
C VAL A 67 24.54 6.99 -4.36
N VAL A 68 25.65 7.72 -4.23
CA VAL A 68 25.73 8.97 -3.45
C VAL A 68 24.72 9.98 -3.98
N ALA A 69 24.66 10.18 -5.30
CA ALA A 69 23.73 11.13 -5.90
C ALA A 69 22.26 10.81 -5.57
N CYS A 70 21.87 9.52 -5.60
CA CYS A 70 20.52 9.10 -5.22
C CYS A 70 20.23 9.30 -3.74
N LEU A 71 21.17 8.96 -2.85
CA LEU A 71 20.98 9.02 -1.41
C LEU A 71 20.90 10.47 -0.91
N PHE A 72 21.75 11.35 -1.44
CA PHE A 72 21.88 12.74 -1.02
C PHE A 72 21.19 13.74 -1.96
N PHE A 73 20.22 13.27 -2.75
CA PHE A 73 19.36 14.13 -3.58
C PHE A 73 20.12 15.01 -4.59
N LEU A 74 21.28 14.56 -5.09
CA LEU A 74 22.00 15.30 -6.13
C LEU A 74 21.28 15.18 -7.48
N PRO A 75 21.45 16.17 -8.39
CA PRO A 75 20.83 16.14 -9.71
C PRO A 75 21.32 14.95 -10.55
N GLY A 76 20.40 14.14 -11.08
CA GLY A 76 20.75 12.95 -11.86
C GLY A 76 21.24 13.27 -13.28
N LEU A 77 20.74 14.33 -13.92
CA LEU A 77 21.05 14.65 -15.32
C LEU A 77 22.55 14.90 -15.58
N PRO A 78 23.26 15.73 -14.79
CA PRO A 78 24.71 15.91 -14.96
C PRO A 78 25.48 14.59 -14.80
N VAL A 79 25.08 13.75 -13.83
CA VAL A 79 25.72 12.45 -13.60
C VAL A 79 25.48 11.50 -14.78
N THR A 80 24.26 11.45 -15.32
CA THR A 80 23.95 10.68 -16.54
C THR A 80 24.83 11.08 -17.71
N LEU A 81 24.94 12.38 -17.97
CA LEU A 81 25.73 12.92 -19.09
C LEU A 81 27.22 12.69 -18.89
N LEU A 82 27.71 12.77 -17.65
CA LEU A 82 29.09 12.44 -17.29
C LEU A 82 29.43 10.99 -17.66
N GLY A 83 28.53 10.02 -17.39
CA GLY A 83 28.75 8.63 -17.78
C GLY A 83 28.90 8.45 -19.29
N ALA A 84 28.06 9.13 -20.07
CA ALA A 84 28.17 9.11 -21.52
C ALA A 84 29.44 9.83 -22.03
N ALA A 85 29.85 10.91 -21.36
CA ALA A 85 31.07 11.64 -21.68
C ALA A 85 32.33 10.78 -21.45
N VAL A 86 32.38 10.07 -20.32
CA VAL A 86 33.56 9.30 -19.91
C VAL A 86 33.67 7.99 -20.69
N PHE A 87 32.58 7.21 -20.75
CA PHE A 87 32.60 5.84 -21.24
C PHE A 87 32.03 5.68 -22.66
N GLY A 88 31.49 6.76 -23.26
CA GLY A 88 30.75 6.71 -24.51
C GLY A 88 29.29 6.28 -24.32
N ALA A 89 28.48 6.34 -25.39
CA ALA A 89 27.04 6.17 -25.28
C ALA A 89 26.60 4.78 -24.77
N TRP A 90 27.19 3.69 -25.29
CA TRP A 90 26.80 2.31 -24.95
C TRP A 90 27.25 1.88 -23.55
N TRP A 91 28.52 2.09 -23.22
CA TRP A 91 29.05 1.78 -21.89
C TRP A 91 28.54 2.77 -20.83
N GLY A 92 28.38 4.04 -21.19
CA GLY A 92 27.73 5.04 -20.34
C GLY A 92 26.31 4.62 -19.98
N MET A 93 25.50 4.20 -20.96
CA MET A 93 24.15 3.67 -20.71
C MET A 93 24.16 2.50 -19.72
N LEU A 94 25.08 1.55 -19.87
CA LEU A 94 25.20 0.40 -18.98
C LEU A 94 25.50 0.86 -17.54
N TRP A 95 26.54 1.67 -17.36
CA TRP A 95 26.97 2.12 -16.02
C TRP A 95 25.95 3.08 -15.37
N VAL A 96 25.28 3.93 -16.16
CA VAL A 96 24.16 4.76 -15.67
C VAL A 96 23.04 3.87 -15.17
N THR A 97 22.65 2.86 -15.95
CA THR A 97 21.54 1.98 -15.58
C THR A 97 21.86 1.20 -14.32
N ILE A 98 23.08 0.68 -14.17
CA ILE A 98 23.53 -0.02 -12.96
C ILE A 98 23.56 0.94 -11.77
N GLY A 99 24.23 2.09 -11.91
CA GLY A 99 24.38 3.08 -10.84
C GLY A 99 23.06 3.66 -10.35
N ALA A 100 22.21 4.11 -11.28
CA ALA A 100 20.91 4.69 -10.95
C ALA A 100 19.98 3.68 -10.28
N ASN A 101 19.96 2.41 -10.73
CA ASN A 101 19.13 1.38 -10.09
C ASN A 101 19.68 0.95 -8.74
N LEU A 102 20.99 0.84 -8.59
CA LEU A 102 21.61 0.50 -7.30
C LEU A 102 21.35 1.63 -6.27
N GLY A 103 21.56 2.89 -6.67
CA GLY A 103 21.25 4.05 -5.84
C GLY A 103 19.78 4.15 -5.46
N ALA A 104 18.88 3.92 -6.43
CA ALA A 104 17.44 3.89 -6.18
C ALA A 104 17.03 2.76 -5.24
N ALA A 105 17.61 1.56 -5.39
CA ALA A 105 17.38 0.42 -4.51
C ALA A 105 17.89 0.69 -3.09
N MET A 106 19.06 1.32 -2.95
CA MET A 106 19.62 1.72 -1.64
C MET A 106 18.72 2.75 -0.95
N ALA A 107 18.28 3.79 -1.64
CA ALA A 107 17.35 4.79 -1.11
C ALA A 107 16.00 4.15 -0.69
N PHE A 108 15.50 3.23 -1.51
CA PHE A 108 14.29 2.45 -1.21
C PHE A 108 14.45 1.60 0.04
N LEU A 109 15.57 0.89 0.20
CA LEU A 109 15.84 0.06 1.38
C LEU A 109 16.07 0.90 2.63
N ALA A 110 16.75 2.04 2.50
CA ALA A 110 16.89 3.02 3.58
C ALA A 110 15.51 3.49 4.05
N ALA A 111 14.62 3.88 3.13
CA ALA A 111 13.23 4.21 3.48
C ALA A 111 12.51 3.05 4.17
N ARG A 112 12.61 1.83 3.63
CA ARG A 112 11.90 0.66 4.13
C ARG A 112 12.28 0.27 5.54
N TYR A 113 13.58 0.28 5.86
CA TYR A 113 14.08 -0.25 7.13
C TYR A 113 14.32 0.83 8.18
N ALA A 114 14.56 2.07 7.77
CA ALA A 114 14.81 3.17 8.71
C ALA A 114 13.62 4.12 8.87
N LEU A 115 12.91 4.48 7.78
CA LEU A 115 11.82 5.46 7.85
C LEU A 115 10.43 4.82 8.04
N ARG A 116 10.17 3.63 7.50
CA ARG A 116 8.84 2.99 7.57
C ARG A 116 8.27 2.86 8.99
N PRO A 117 9.05 2.43 10.01
CA PRO A 117 8.54 2.33 11.39
C PRO A 117 8.07 3.66 12.01
N LEU A 118 8.51 4.81 11.49
CA LEU A 118 8.06 6.14 11.94
C LEU A 118 6.75 6.54 11.32
N VAL A 119 6.67 6.33 10.01
CA VAL A 119 5.54 6.76 9.23
C VAL A 119 4.38 5.81 9.48
N GLU A 120 4.62 4.58 9.95
CA GLU A 120 3.57 3.59 10.24
C GLU A 120 2.54 4.08 11.27
N SER A 121 2.97 4.75 12.36
CA SER A 121 2.02 5.30 13.35
C SER A 121 1.21 6.49 12.82
N TRP A 122 1.83 7.35 11.99
CA TRP A 122 1.14 8.47 11.35
C TRP A 122 0.24 7.99 10.19
N ALA A 123 0.71 7.03 9.41
CA ALA A 123 0.02 6.38 8.31
C ALA A 123 -1.19 5.58 8.81
N ALA A 124 -1.09 4.95 9.98
CA ALA A 124 -2.21 4.27 10.61
C ALA A 124 -3.35 5.24 10.95
N GLN A 125 -3.04 6.50 11.28
CA GLN A 125 -4.03 7.53 11.58
C GLN A 125 -4.59 8.23 10.33
N ASN A 126 -3.94 8.07 9.16
CA ASN A 126 -4.32 8.75 7.94
C ASN A 126 -5.05 7.83 6.94
N ASN A 127 -6.38 7.96 6.86
CA ASN A 127 -7.24 7.17 5.96
C ASN A 127 -6.85 7.25 4.48
N GLN A 128 -6.28 8.37 4.00
CA GLN A 128 -5.82 8.47 2.61
C GLN A 128 -4.58 7.60 2.36
N PHE A 129 -3.63 7.60 3.30
CA PHE A 129 -2.42 6.79 3.18
C PHE A 129 -2.76 5.29 3.22
N GLN A 130 -3.71 4.88 4.07
CA GLN A 130 -4.17 3.48 4.10
C GLN A 130 -4.81 3.03 2.76
N LYS A 131 -5.62 3.89 2.13
CA LYS A 131 -6.20 3.61 0.80
C LYS A 131 -5.10 3.47 -0.27
N ILE A 132 -4.09 4.34 -0.24
CA ILE A 132 -2.92 4.24 -1.14
C ILE A 132 -2.17 2.94 -0.88
N ASP A 133 -1.84 2.61 0.36
CA ASP A 133 -1.08 1.41 0.71
C ASP A 133 -1.82 0.11 0.33
N GLN A 134 -3.15 0.07 0.47
CA GLN A 134 -3.98 -1.05 -0.01
C GLN A 134 -4.04 -1.13 -1.54
N GLY A 135 -4.18 0.00 -2.24
CA GLY A 135 -4.16 0.04 -3.71
C GLY A 135 -2.80 -0.38 -4.29
N VAL A 136 -1.72 0.03 -3.62
CA VAL A 136 -0.35 -0.33 -3.97
C VAL A 136 -0.07 -1.82 -3.75
N ALA A 137 -0.67 -2.44 -2.73
CA ALA A 137 -0.51 -3.89 -2.52
C ALA A 137 -1.04 -4.73 -3.70
N ARG A 138 -2.08 -4.28 -4.40
CA ARG A 138 -2.68 -5.00 -5.55
C ARG A 138 -2.06 -4.60 -6.90
N HIS A 139 -1.65 -3.34 -7.07
CA HIS A 139 -1.23 -2.79 -8.36
C HIS A 139 0.08 -1.99 -8.32
N GLY A 140 0.95 -2.23 -7.33
CA GLY A 140 2.19 -1.47 -7.11
C GLY A 140 3.12 -1.39 -8.33
N TRP A 141 3.18 -2.43 -9.16
CA TRP A 141 3.96 -2.41 -10.40
C TRP A 141 3.45 -1.38 -11.42
N ARG A 142 2.12 -1.22 -11.53
CA ARG A 142 1.50 -0.23 -12.43
C ARG A 142 1.77 1.18 -11.95
N MET A 143 1.71 1.38 -10.64
CA MET A 143 2.04 2.68 -10.03
C MET A 143 3.46 3.08 -10.40
N VAL A 144 4.46 2.22 -10.13
CA VAL A 144 5.87 2.48 -10.47
C VAL A 144 6.04 2.72 -11.97
N MET A 145 5.42 1.91 -12.81
CA MET A 145 5.49 2.10 -14.27
C MET A 145 4.97 3.49 -14.68
N ILE A 146 3.79 3.88 -14.23
CA ILE A 146 3.16 5.15 -14.61
C ILE A 146 3.98 6.33 -14.13
N THR A 147 4.45 6.32 -12.87
CA THR A 147 5.21 7.44 -12.29
C THR A 147 6.66 7.51 -12.80
N ARG A 148 7.22 6.42 -13.31
CA ARG A 148 8.51 6.42 -14.02
C ARG A 148 8.39 6.94 -15.45
N LEU A 149 7.29 6.63 -16.14
CA LEU A 149 7.02 7.14 -17.49
C LEU A 149 6.52 8.60 -17.47
N VAL A 150 5.77 8.98 -16.44
CA VAL A 150 5.26 10.34 -16.23
C VAL A 150 5.85 10.86 -14.91
N PRO A 151 7.04 11.49 -14.94
CA PRO A 151 7.75 11.90 -13.75
C PRO A 151 7.10 13.15 -13.12
N LEU A 152 5.99 12.95 -12.40
CA LEU A 152 5.28 14.00 -11.66
C LEU A 152 6.06 14.50 -10.44
N PHE A 153 6.98 13.68 -9.93
CA PHE A 153 7.78 13.97 -8.73
C PHE A 153 9.28 13.79 -9.00
N PRO A 154 10.17 14.45 -8.24
CA PRO A 154 11.61 14.28 -8.38
C PRO A 154 12.06 12.83 -8.18
N PHE A 155 12.94 12.32 -9.05
CA PHE A 155 13.41 10.93 -9.05
C PHE A 155 13.88 10.44 -7.67
N ASN A 156 14.70 11.25 -6.99
CA ASN A 156 15.26 10.90 -5.68
C ASN A 156 14.14 10.72 -4.62
N LEU A 157 13.17 11.65 -4.59
CA LEU A 157 12.04 11.57 -3.66
C LEU A 157 11.17 10.34 -3.91
N GLN A 158 10.92 10.02 -5.18
CA GLN A 158 10.14 8.84 -5.56
C GLN A 158 10.74 7.55 -4.97
N ASN A 159 12.07 7.39 -5.01
CA ASN A 159 12.75 6.19 -4.52
C ASN A 159 12.47 5.94 -3.01
N TYR A 160 12.52 6.99 -2.20
CA TYR A 160 12.18 6.91 -0.78
C TYR A 160 10.68 6.66 -0.57
N ALA A 161 9.81 7.34 -1.34
CA ALA A 161 8.37 7.17 -1.25
C ALA A 161 7.95 5.71 -1.49
N TYR A 162 8.47 5.05 -2.53
CA TYR A 162 8.18 3.63 -2.78
C TYR A 162 8.66 2.72 -1.65
N GLY A 163 9.79 3.03 -1.00
CA GLY A 163 10.32 2.24 0.13
C GLY A 163 9.37 2.21 1.33
N LEU A 164 8.58 3.27 1.52
CA LEU A 164 7.55 3.37 2.57
C LEU A 164 6.29 2.53 2.26
N THR A 165 6.04 2.21 0.99
CA THR A 165 4.89 1.40 0.56
C THR A 165 5.15 -0.11 0.67
N LYS A 166 4.11 -0.93 0.42
CA LYS A 166 4.17 -2.39 0.33
C LYS A 166 4.78 -2.98 -0.96
N ILE A 167 5.31 -2.17 -1.87
CA ILE A 167 5.88 -2.67 -3.15
C ILE A 167 7.10 -3.56 -2.86
N PRO A 168 7.21 -4.78 -3.40
CA PRO A 168 8.42 -5.58 -3.21
C PRO A 168 9.61 -4.99 -4.00
N LEU A 169 10.82 -5.06 -3.44
CA LEU A 169 12.04 -4.50 -4.03
C LEU A 169 12.24 -4.99 -5.49
N ARG A 170 12.00 -6.29 -5.73
CA ARG A 170 12.14 -6.90 -7.06
C ARG A 170 11.27 -6.20 -8.11
N THR A 171 10.00 -5.96 -7.79
CA THR A 171 9.07 -5.25 -8.69
C THR A 171 9.54 -3.82 -8.92
N PHE A 172 9.96 -3.12 -7.87
CA PHE A 172 10.47 -1.77 -7.99
C PHE A 172 11.69 -1.69 -8.93
N VAL A 173 12.69 -2.56 -8.75
CA VAL A 173 13.92 -2.57 -9.55
C VAL A 173 13.62 -2.95 -11.01
N ILE A 174 12.94 -4.07 -11.25
CA ILE A 174 12.68 -4.57 -12.62
C ILE A 174 11.86 -3.56 -13.42
N VAL A 175 10.78 -3.05 -12.83
CA VAL A 175 9.91 -2.08 -13.53
C VAL A 175 10.67 -0.77 -13.76
N SER A 176 11.46 -0.29 -12.79
CA SER A 176 12.26 0.93 -12.97
C SER A 176 13.28 0.79 -14.10
N VAL A 177 14.00 -0.34 -14.18
CA VAL A 177 14.95 -0.61 -15.29
C VAL A 177 14.22 -0.52 -16.63
N ILE A 178 13.13 -1.28 -16.79
CA ILE A 178 12.40 -1.36 -18.07
C ILE A 178 11.87 0.01 -18.50
N CYS A 179 11.27 0.78 -17.58
CA CYS A 179 10.69 2.08 -17.89
C CYS A 179 11.73 3.17 -18.13
N MET A 180 12.88 3.11 -17.46
CA MET A 180 13.90 4.15 -17.54
C MET A 180 14.94 3.91 -18.63
N LEU A 181 15.09 2.67 -19.11
CA LEU A 181 16.10 2.33 -20.11
C LEU A 181 15.97 3.15 -21.41
N PRO A 182 14.78 3.34 -22.01
CA PRO A 182 14.65 4.15 -23.23
C PRO A 182 15.10 5.61 -23.04
N ALA A 183 14.73 6.22 -21.92
CA ALA A 183 15.20 7.57 -21.59
C ALA A 183 16.71 7.59 -21.35
N THR A 184 17.24 6.60 -20.65
CA THR A 184 18.68 6.49 -20.38
C THR A 184 19.48 6.41 -21.68
N VAL A 185 19.02 5.61 -22.64
CA VAL A 185 19.59 5.54 -24.00
C VAL A 185 19.58 6.93 -24.65
N ALA A 186 18.43 7.61 -24.66
CA ALA A 186 18.31 8.93 -25.28
C ALA A 186 19.24 9.96 -24.63
N TYR A 187 19.30 10.03 -23.30
CA TYR A 187 20.21 10.91 -22.57
C TYR A 187 21.69 10.57 -22.82
N CYS A 188 22.05 9.29 -22.89
CA CYS A 188 23.43 8.89 -23.14
C CYS A 188 23.87 9.17 -24.58
N LEU A 189 22.98 8.99 -25.56
CA LEU A 189 23.24 9.37 -26.96
C LEU A 189 23.41 10.88 -27.09
N ALA A 190 22.53 11.67 -26.44
CA ALA A 190 22.63 13.12 -26.39
C ALA A 190 23.94 13.58 -25.72
N GLY A 191 24.31 12.99 -24.58
CA GLY A 191 25.56 13.30 -23.86
C GLY A 191 26.81 12.97 -24.68
N GLY A 192 26.82 11.82 -25.36
CA GLY A 192 27.92 11.45 -26.26
C GLY A 192 28.07 12.44 -27.42
N ALA A 193 26.97 12.90 -28.00
CA ALA A 193 26.98 13.90 -29.08
C ALA A 193 27.44 15.29 -28.62
N LEU A 194 27.06 15.70 -27.41
CA LEU A 194 27.51 16.97 -26.81
C LEU A 194 29.03 17.00 -26.58
N VAL A 195 29.62 15.86 -26.19
CA VAL A 195 31.04 15.78 -25.80
C VAL A 195 31.95 15.53 -27.00
N SER A 196 31.47 14.87 -28.05
CA SER A 196 32.26 14.64 -29.27
C SER A 196 32.43 15.87 -30.15
N GLY A 197 31.81 17.01 -29.81
CA GLY A 197 31.84 18.24 -30.61
C GLY A 197 31.12 18.13 -31.97
N GLN A 198 30.51 16.98 -32.27
CA GLN A 198 29.70 16.72 -33.47
C GLN A 198 28.20 16.89 -33.23
N GLY A 199 27.81 17.30 -32.02
CA GLY A 199 26.42 17.43 -31.61
C GLY A 199 25.73 18.59 -32.30
N ASP A 200 25.08 18.31 -33.44
CA ASP A 200 24.05 19.20 -33.97
C ASP A 200 22.99 19.38 -32.87
N ILE A 201 22.93 20.59 -32.30
CA ILE A 201 21.97 20.95 -31.25
C ILE A 201 20.54 20.58 -31.67
N LYS A 202 20.26 20.62 -32.98
CA LYS A 202 18.98 20.17 -33.54
C LYS A 202 18.74 18.67 -33.35
N ARG A 203 19.75 17.81 -33.49
CA ARG A 203 19.63 16.36 -33.23
C ARG A 203 19.45 16.06 -31.74
N THR A 204 20.14 16.79 -30.87
CA THR A 204 19.99 16.64 -29.42
C THR A 204 18.58 17.08 -28.97
N LEU A 205 18.10 18.22 -29.46
CA LEU A 205 16.72 18.67 -29.25
C LEU A 205 15.70 17.70 -29.87
N LEU A 206 16.00 17.12 -31.04
CA LEU A 206 15.16 16.10 -31.66
C LEU A 206 15.08 14.82 -30.80
N TYR A 207 16.18 14.39 -30.18
CA TYR A 207 16.16 13.24 -29.26
C TYR A 207 15.36 13.53 -28.00
N PHE A 208 15.45 14.75 -27.45
CA PHE A 208 14.58 15.16 -26.33
C PHE A 208 13.11 15.25 -26.73
N ALA A 209 12.81 15.81 -27.90
CA ALA A 209 11.46 15.86 -28.44
C ALA A 209 10.90 14.45 -28.72
N ALA A 210 11.71 13.56 -29.29
CA ALA A 210 11.32 12.17 -29.54
C ALA A 210 11.07 11.42 -28.22
N ALA A 211 11.88 11.64 -27.19
CA ALA A 211 11.65 11.08 -25.86
C ALA A 211 10.34 11.63 -25.24
N ALA A 212 10.11 12.95 -25.32
CA ALA A 212 8.87 13.56 -24.81
C ALA A 212 7.62 13.03 -25.53
N VAL A 213 7.68 12.89 -26.85
CA VAL A 213 6.62 12.29 -27.68
C VAL A 213 6.42 10.82 -27.31
N PHE A 214 7.50 10.04 -27.18
CA PHE A 214 7.43 8.66 -26.74
C PHE A 214 6.73 8.53 -25.38
N PHE A 215 7.06 9.38 -24.41
CA PHE A 215 6.39 9.38 -23.10
C PHE A 215 4.93 9.80 -23.17
N ALA A 216 4.59 10.80 -24.00
CA ALA A 216 3.21 11.17 -24.26
C ALA A 216 2.42 9.98 -24.82
N PHE A 217 2.93 9.28 -25.84
CA PHE A 217 2.29 8.08 -26.40
C PHE A 217 2.24 6.90 -25.42
N ALA A 218 3.33 6.62 -24.71
CA ALA A 218 3.40 5.56 -23.71
C ALA A 218 2.40 5.80 -22.56
N SER A 219 2.14 7.06 -22.20
CA SER A 219 1.11 7.43 -21.21
C SER A 219 -0.33 7.18 -21.70
N LEU A 220 -0.57 7.24 -23.03
CA LEU A 220 -1.87 6.98 -23.65
C LEU A 220 -2.13 5.48 -23.85
N LEU A 221 -1.07 4.66 -23.85
CA LEU A 221 -1.13 3.23 -24.10
C LEU A 221 -2.06 2.46 -23.14
N PRO A 222 -2.06 2.68 -21.80
CA PRO A 222 -2.98 1.98 -20.90
C PRO A 222 -4.45 2.31 -21.19
N GLY A 223 -4.76 3.58 -21.49
CA GLY A 223 -6.12 4.04 -21.82
C GLY A 223 -6.59 3.46 -23.16
N TRP A 224 -5.70 3.39 -24.14
CA TRP A 224 -5.98 2.82 -25.44
C TRP A 224 -6.17 1.30 -25.40
N ILE A 225 -5.32 0.57 -24.67
CA ILE A 225 -5.48 -0.88 -24.44
C ILE A 225 -6.82 -1.16 -23.75
N LYS A 226 -7.14 -0.40 -22.69
CA LYS A 226 -8.43 -0.52 -21.99
C LYS A 226 -9.60 -0.28 -22.95
N LYS A 227 -9.56 0.79 -23.75
CA LYS A 227 -10.60 1.12 -24.72
C LYS A 227 -10.76 0.05 -25.79
N ARG A 228 -9.65 -0.49 -26.31
CA ARG A 228 -9.66 -1.52 -27.36
C ARG A 228 -10.17 -2.87 -26.84
N TYR A 229 -9.79 -3.24 -25.63
CA TYR A 229 -10.31 -4.42 -24.93
C TYR A 229 -11.81 -4.29 -24.68
N LEU A 230 -12.27 -3.13 -24.14
CA LEU A 230 -13.70 -2.86 -23.93
C LEU A 230 -14.52 -2.93 -25.23
N ASN A 231 -14.00 -2.35 -26.31
CA ASN A 231 -14.67 -2.39 -27.61
C ASN A 231 -14.71 -3.81 -28.20
N ALA A 232 -13.64 -4.60 -28.04
CA ALA A 232 -13.59 -5.98 -28.52
C ALA A 232 -14.55 -6.90 -27.73
N SER A 233 -14.60 -6.77 -26.41
CA SER A 233 -15.53 -7.54 -25.58
C SER A 233 -17.00 -7.12 -25.77
N ALA A 234 -17.27 -5.84 -26.01
CA ALA A 234 -18.61 -5.36 -26.38
C ALA A 234 -19.08 -5.92 -27.74
N ALA A 235 -18.17 -6.02 -28.72
CA ALA A 235 -18.46 -6.60 -30.02
C ALA A 235 -18.69 -8.13 -29.98
N ALA A 236 -18.12 -8.82 -28.99
CA ALA A 236 -18.26 -10.27 -28.82
C ALA A 236 -19.56 -10.70 -28.11
N GLY A 237 -20.40 -9.75 -27.64
CA GLY A 237 -21.63 -10.07 -26.89
C GLY A 237 -21.38 -10.79 -25.57
N GLU A 238 -20.12 -10.89 -25.15
CA GLU A 238 -19.70 -11.54 -23.92
C GLU A 238 -20.17 -10.64 -22.77
N LYS A 239 -20.93 -11.20 -21.81
CA LYS A 239 -21.16 -10.53 -20.53
C LYS A 239 -19.79 -10.42 -19.87
N ILE A 240 -19.13 -9.28 -20.11
CA ILE A 240 -17.81 -8.98 -19.59
C ILE A 240 -17.91 -9.22 -18.09
N PRO A 241 -17.17 -10.20 -17.51
CA PRO A 241 -16.88 -10.11 -16.10
C PRO A 241 -16.00 -8.88 -16.04
N VAL A 242 -16.64 -7.73 -15.81
CA VAL A 242 -15.94 -6.54 -15.38
C VAL A 242 -15.01 -7.11 -14.32
N LEU A 243 -13.70 -6.90 -14.45
CA LEU A 243 -12.85 -6.84 -13.28
C LEU A 243 -13.40 -5.66 -12.48
N ARG A 244 -14.60 -5.85 -11.90
CA ARG A 244 -15.16 -5.12 -10.80
C ARG A 244 -14.01 -5.30 -9.85
N GLU A 245 -13.24 -4.24 -9.63
CA GLU A 245 -12.33 -4.19 -8.50
C GLU A 245 -13.10 -4.86 -7.38
N ALA A 246 -12.69 -6.08 -6.98
CA ALA A 246 -13.51 -6.93 -6.15
C ALA A 246 -13.89 -6.04 -4.98
N ARG A 247 -15.19 -5.65 -4.92
CA ARG A 247 -15.65 -4.63 -4.00
C ARG A 247 -15.12 -5.10 -2.65
N PRO A 248 -14.30 -4.29 -1.95
CA PRO A 248 -13.71 -4.77 -0.71
C PRO A 248 -14.86 -5.30 0.15
N PRO A 249 -14.67 -6.49 0.77
CA PRO A 249 -15.76 -7.10 1.50
C PRO A 249 -16.25 -6.16 2.58
N ILE A 250 -17.58 -6.08 2.72
CA ILE A 250 -18.23 -5.21 3.69
C ILE A 250 -17.90 -5.74 5.08
N ARG A 251 -17.25 -4.91 5.90
CA ARG A 251 -16.86 -5.25 7.27
C ARG A 251 -18.03 -4.98 8.21
N VAL A 252 -18.48 -6.01 8.90
CA VAL A 252 -19.69 -5.96 9.73
C VAL A 252 -19.36 -6.38 11.15
N LEU A 253 -19.70 -5.56 12.12
CA LEU A 253 -19.59 -5.90 13.55
C LEU A 253 -20.99 -6.11 14.14
N PHE A 254 -21.27 -7.31 14.63
CA PHE A 254 -22.46 -7.58 15.43
C PHE A 254 -22.17 -7.34 16.91
N VAL A 255 -22.97 -6.49 17.56
CA VAL A 255 -22.77 -6.14 18.98
C VAL A 255 -23.95 -6.59 19.81
N CYS A 256 -23.70 -7.32 20.90
CA CYS A 256 -24.67 -7.52 21.97
C CYS A 256 -24.01 -7.23 23.33
N VAL A 257 -24.70 -7.54 24.44
CA VAL A 257 -24.14 -7.32 25.78
C VAL A 257 -22.98 -8.29 26.03
N HIS A 258 -23.23 -9.60 26.00
CA HIS A 258 -22.27 -10.59 26.49
C HIS A 258 -21.39 -11.28 25.43
N ASN A 259 -21.63 -11.03 24.14
CA ASN A 259 -21.04 -11.80 23.04
C ASN A 259 -21.18 -13.33 23.18
N SER A 260 -22.25 -13.80 23.82
CA SER A 260 -22.45 -15.21 24.19
C SER A 260 -23.45 -15.97 23.33
N ALA A 261 -24.35 -15.26 22.63
CA ALA A 261 -25.43 -15.88 21.85
C ALA A 261 -25.76 -15.08 20.59
N ARG A 262 -26.51 -13.98 20.72
CA ARG A 262 -27.13 -13.24 19.60
C ARG A 262 -26.15 -12.77 18.53
N SER A 263 -25.10 -12.05 18.94
CA SER A 263 -24.09 -11.52 18.02
C SER A 263 -23.26 -12.63 17.36
N VAL A 264 -23.00 -13.72 18.09
CA VAL A 264 -22.25 -14.89 17.60
C VAL A 264 -23.06 -15.63 16.54
N MET A 265 -24.35 -15.87 16.80
CA MET A 265 -25.25 -16.46 15.81
C MET A 265 -25.28 -15.63 14.52
N ALA A 266 -25.45 -14.31 14.64
CA ALA A 266 -25.48 -13.40 13.49
C ALA A 266 -24.17 -13.41 12.68
N GLU A 267 -23.01 -13.39 13.35
CA GLU A 267 -21.70 -13.51 12.71
C GLU A 267 -21.60 -14.79 11.89
N HIS A 268 -21.94 -15.93 12.49
CA HIS A 268 -21.83 -17.23 11.82
C HIS A 268 -22.80 -17.37 10.64
N PHE A 269 -24.01 -16.81 10.74
CA PHE A 269 -24.94 -16.77 9.61
C PHE A 269 -24.40 -15.93 8.46
N LEU A 270 -23.89 -14.73 8.75
CA LEU A 270 -23.33 -13.87 7.70
C LEU A 270 -22.07 -14.49 7.10
N ARG A 271 -21.26 -15.18 7.91
CA ARG A 271 -20.05 -15.88 7.44
C ARG A 271 -20.40 -17.05 6.52
N ARG A 272 -21.43 -17.83 6.84
CA ARG A 272 -21.88 -18.97 6.03
C ARG A 272 -22.52 -18.53 4.71
N HIS A 273 -23.37 -17.51 4.76
CA HIS A 273 -24.22 -17.15 3.62
C HIS A 273 -23.74 -15.93 2.82
N GLY A 274 -22.93 -15.05 3.42
CA GLY A 274 -22.40 -13.86 2.77
C GLY A 274 -21.22 -14.09 1.83
N GLY A 275 -20.63 -15.29 1.85
CA GLY A 275 -19.46 -15.63 1.03
C GLY A 275 -18.30 -14.66 1.23
N THR A 276 -17.56 -14.37 0.15
CA THR A 276 -16.43 -13.43 0.20
C THR A 276 -16.85 -11.96 0.13
N SER A 277 -18.14 -11.65 0.17
CA SER A 277 -18.66 -10.28 0.05
C SER A 277 -18.70 -9.56 1.40
N PHE A 278 -18.60 -10.30 2.51
CA PHE A 278 -18.68 -9.78 3.87
C PHE A 278 -17.52 -10.29 4.72
N LEU A 279 -17.07 -9.47 5.67
CA LEU A 279 -16.16 -9.85 6.75
C LEU A 279 -16.88 -9.59 8.08
N PRO A 280 -17.67 -10.55 8.56
CA PRO A 280 -18.38 -10.42 9.83
C PRO A 280 -17.46 -10.69 11.02
N GLU A 281 -17.70 -9.98 12.11
CA GLU A 281 -17.14 -10.17 13.45
C GLU A 281 -18.25 -9.93 14.49
N SER A 282 -18.05 -10.38 15.72
CA SER A 282 -18.96 -10.11 16.82
C SER A 282 -18.24 -9.68 18.09
N ALA A 283 -18.91 -8.83 18.89
CA ALA A 283 -18.37 -8.35 20.15
C ALA A 283 -19.46 -8.10 21.20
N GLY A 284 -19.00 -7.93 22.44
CA GLY A 284 -19.79 -7.70 23.63
C GLY A 284 -19.32 -6.47 24.38
N PHE A 285 -20.22 -5.80 25.08
CA PHE A 285 -19.86 -4.81 26.09
C PHE A 285 -19.23 -5.48 27.33
N GLU A 286 -19.75 -6.65 27.70
CA GLU A 286 -19.34 -7.45 28.86
C GLU A 286 -19.10 -8.90 28.42
N PRO A 287 -17.99 -9.19 27.71
CA PRO A 287 -17.73 -10.50 27.12
C PRO A 287 -17.82 -11.64 28.14
N GLY A 288 -18.61 -12.67 27.82
CA GLY A 288 -18.81 -13.84 28.67
C GLY A 288 -18.87 -15.15 27.87
N ASP A 289 -18.98 -16.26 28.58
CA ASP A 289 -18.99 -17.59 27.94
C ASP A 289 -20.18 -17.79 27.01
N VAL A 290 -19.95 -18.53 25.92
CA VAL A 290 -20.97 -18.87 24.94
C VAL A 290 -22.11 -19.63 25.61
N LEU A 291 -23.35 -19.21 25.39
CA LEU A 291 -24.52 -19.80 26.02
C LEU A 291 -24.71 -21.24 25.52
N PRO A 292 -24.78 -22.27 26.40
CA PRO A 292 -24.94 -23.66 25.98
C PRO A 292 -26.16 -23.91 25.09
N ALA A 293 -27.29 -23.25 25.38
CA ALA A 293 -28.50 -23.36 24.56
C ALA A 293 -28.30 -22.79 23.14
N ALA A 294 -27.44 -21.78 22.97
CA ALA A 294 -27.10 -21.24 21.65
C ALA A 294 -26.16 -22.19 20.89
N VAL A 295 -25.21 -22.83 21.60
CA VAL A 295 -24.35 -23.88 21.01
C VAL A 295 -25.20 -25.01 20.45
N GLU A 296 -26.12 -25.54 21.26
CA GLU A 296 -27.00 -26.65 20.85
C GLU A 296 -27.89 -26.24 19.66
N ALA A 297 -28.54 -25.07 19.75
CA ALA A 297 -29.38 -24.56 18.68
C ALA A 297 -28.61 -24.36 17.36
N MET A 298 -27.36 -23.93 17.39
CA MET A 298 -26.55 -23.76 16.18
C MET A 298 -26.03 -25.10 15.63
N LYS A 299 -25.67 -26.05 16.51
CA LYS A 299 -25.22 -27.39 16.11
C LYS A 299 -26.29 -28.15 15.31
N GLU A 300 -27.57 -28.00 15.66
CA GLU A 300 -28.70 -28.59 14.93
C GLU A 300 -28.73 -28.26 13.43
N ILE A 301 -28.22 -27.08 13.06
CA ILE A 301 -28.16 -26.62 11.65
C ILE A 301 -26.76 -26.74 11.06
N GLY A 302 -25.88 -27.51 11.71
CA GLY A 302 -24.52 -27.77 11.26
C GLY A 302 -23.58 -26.57 11.40
N LEU A 303 -23.78 -25.72 12.42
CA LEU A 303 -22.88 -24.63 12.78
C LEU A 303 -22.43 -24.80 14.23
N ASP A 304 -21.17 -25.18 14.45
CA ASP A 304 -20.62 -25.27 15.81
C ASP A 304 -20.03 -23.92 16.25
N ILE A 305 -20.56 -23.34 17.32
CA ILE A 305 -20.09 -22.09 17.92
C ILE A 305 -19.41 -22.32 19.29
N SER A 306 -19.19 -23.57 19.70
CA SER A 306 -18.62 -23.89 21.02
C SER A 306 -17.18 -23.40 21.21
N ALA A 307 -16.43 -23.24 20.12
CA ALA A 307 -15.06 -22.73 20.13
C ALA A 307 -14.98 -21.19 20.05
N HIS A 308 -16.12 -20.50 19.98
CA HIS A 308 -16.14 -19.03 19.92
C HIS A 308 -15.51 -18.44 21.19
N LYS A 309 -14.68 -17.42 21.00
CA LYS A 309 -14.07 -16.67 22.10
C LYS A 309 -14.68 -15.30 22.15
N ALA A 310 -15.27 -14.96 23.29
CA ALA A 310 -15.91 -13.69 23.49
C ALA A 310 -14.91 -12.53 23.33
N GLN A 311 -15.32 -11.47 22.65
CA GLN A 311 -14.49 -10.29 22.36
C GLN A 311 -15.13 -9.01 22.89
N GLY A 312 -14.31 -8.11 23.44
CA GLY A 312 -14.76 -6.80 23.93
C GLY A 312 -14.91 -5.76 22.82
N VAL A 313 -16.04 -5.05 22.78
CA VAL A 313 -16.28 -4.00 21.78
C VAL A 313 -15.31 -2.82 21.96
N TYR A 314 -14.99 -2.47 23.21
CA TYR A 314 -14.01 -1.42 23.54
C TYR A 314 -12.59 -1.81 23.10
N GLU A 315 -12.20 -3.07 23.34
CA GLU A 315 -10.88 -3.58 22.93
C GLU A 315 -10.71 -3.53 21.41
N LEU A 316 -11.75 -3.87 20.65
CA LEU A 316 -11.71 -3.78 19.19
C LEU A 316 -11.55 -2.32 18.72
N ALA A 317 -12.21 -1.37 19.38
CA ALA A 317 -12.06 0.04 19.09
C ALA A 317 -10.63 0.54 19.41
N GLU A 318 -10.07 0.15 20.57
CA GLU A 318 -8.70 0.49 20.98
C GLU A 318 -7.63 -0.09 20.03
N MET A 319 -7.87 -1.29 19.48
CA MET A 319 -7.02 -1.89 18.44
C MET A 319 -7.12 -1.19 17.08
N GLY A 320 -8.00 -0.20 16.93
CA GLY A 320 -8.21 0.52 15.67
C GLY A 320 -8.93 -0.31 14.61
N ARG A 321 -9.80 -1.25 15.02
CA ARG A 321 -10.64 -2.00 14.09
C ARG A 321 -11.66 -1.06 13.44
N THR A 322 -11.95 -1.27 12.16
CA THR A 322 -12.86 -0.45 11.38
C THR A 322 -13.94 -1.31 10.75
N TYR A 323 -15.16 -0.78 10.68
CA TYR A 323 -16.33 -1.48 10.17
C TYR A 323 -17.15 -0.54 9.28
N ASP A 324 -17.75 -1.08 8.24
CA ASP A 324 -18.71 -0.35 7.40
C ASP A 324 -20.08 -0.33 8.09
N TYR A 325 -20.41 -1.40 8.80
CA TYR A 325 -21.66 -1.55 9.54
C TYR A 325 -21.43 -2.05 10.96
N ILE A 326 -22.16 -1.45 11.90
CA ILE A 326 -22.30 -1.95 13.26
C ILE A 326 -23.76 -2.30 13.47
N ILE A 327 -24.03 -3.54 13.82
CA ILE A 327 -25.38 -4.06 13.97
C ILE A 327 -25.56 -4.46 15.43
N ALA A 328 -26.21 -3.60 16.20
CA ALA A 328 -26.58 -3.88 17.58
C ALA A 328 -27.77 -4.84 17.59
N VAL A 329 -27.57 -6.04 18.12
CA VAL A 329 -28.58 -7.12 18.14
C VAL A 329 -29.31 -7.25 19.49
N CYS A 330 -29.27 -6.19 20.29
CA CYS A 330 -29.96 -6.07 21.58
C CYS A 330 -30.94 -4.90 21.57
N SER A 331 -32.05 -5.03 22.31
CA SER A 331 -33.15 -4.07 22.36
C SER A 331 -32.85 -2.81 23.15
N ASP A 332 -32.01 -2.94 24.16
CA ASP A 332 -31.46 -1.84 24.93
C ASP A 332 -29.95 -2.12 25.03
N LEU A 333 -29.10 -1.12 24.84
CA LEU A 333 -27.66 -1.27 25.06
C LEU A 333 -27.35 -1.37 26.56
N HIS A 334 -28.36 -1.48 27.43
CA HIS A 334 -28.25 -1.57 28.89
C HIS A 334 -27.48 -0.39 29.49
N GLY A 335 -27.63 0.80 28.88
CA GLY A 335 -26.89 2.00 29.28
C GLY A 335 -25.43 2.06 28.81
N HIS A 336 -24.95 1.06 28.05
CA HIS A 336 -23.64 1.14 27.42
C HIS A 336 -23.68 2.03 26.17
N CYS A 337 -22.65 2.87 26.02
CA CYS A 337 -22.42 3.63 24.79
C CYS A 337 -21.50 2.82 23.87
N LEU A 338 -21.90 2.69 22.60
CA LEU A 338 -21.01 2.17 21.56
C LEU A 338 -19.76 3.06 21.47
N PRO A 339 -18.55 2.47 21.40
CA PRO A 339 -17.34 3.20 21.06
C PRO A 339 -17.49 3.92 19.72
N ASP A 340 -16.73 5.00 19.53
CA ASP A 340 -16.68 5.67 18.23
C ASP A 340 -15.95 4.79 17.21
N PHE A 341 -16.67 4.40 16.17
CA PHE A 341 -16.13 3.68 15.01
C PHE A 341 -16.31 4.58 13.78
N PRO A 342 -15.26 5.33 13.39
CA PRO A 342 -15.38 6.36 12.36
C PRO A 342 -15.91 5.83 11.03
N GLY A 343 -17.03 6.40 10.58
CA GLY A 343 -17.64 6.10 9.27
C GLY A 343 -18.52 4.84 9.24
N ALA A 344 -18.70 4.14 10.36
CA ALA A 344 -19.59 2.99 10.44
C ALA A 344 -21.07 3.41 10.45
N LYS A 345 -21.90 2.72 9.66
CA LYS A 345 -23.37 2.86 9.74
C LYS A 345 -23.91 1.95 10.82
N ILE A 346 -24.59 2.54 11.81
CA ILE A 346 -25.16 1.81 12.94
C ILE A 346 -26.60 1.38 12.61
N LEU A 347 -26.90 0.09 12.84
CA LEU A 347 -28.21 -0.53 12.68
C LEU A 347 -28.61 -1.21 14.01
N HIS A 348 -29.92 -1.31 14.27
CA HIS A 348 -30.46 -1.92 15.47
C HIS A 348 -31.46 -3.03 15.11
N TRP A 349 -31.14 -4.27 15.48
CA TRP A 349 -31.99 -5.45 15.29
C TRP A 349 -32.30 -6.07 16.65
N PRO A 350 -33.32 -5.57 17.37
CA PRO A 350 -33.61 -6.02 18.71
C PRO A 350 -34.09 -7.48 18.71
N PHE A 351 -33.37 -8.38 19.39
CA PHE A 351 -33.81 -9.74 19.64
C PHE A 351 -33.88 -10.06 21.14
N PRO A 352 -34.82 -10.92 21.58
CA PRO A 352 -34.88 -11.40 22.96
C PRO A 352 -33.56 -12.06 23.38
N GLU A 353 -33.09 -11.80 24.61
CA GLU A 353 -31.86 -12.38 25.14
C GLU A 353 -32.09 -13.83 25.60
N PRO A 354 -31.44 -14.86 24.99
CA PRO A 354 -31.73 -16.24 25.35
C PRO A 354 -31.30 -16.65 26.77
N SER A 355 -30.39 -15.92 27.41
CA SER A 355 -29.99 -16.21 28.80
C SER A 355 -31.07 -15.89 29.83
N THR A 356 -32.06 -15.04 29.50
CA THR A 356 -33.14 -14.64 30.41
C THR A 356 -34.38 -15.55 30.31
N PHE A 357 -34.38 -16.53 29.40
CA PHE A 357 -35.49 -17.46 29.27
C PHE A 357 -35.60 -18.36 30.50
N ALA A 358 -36.75 -18.27 31.19
CA ALA A 358 -37.15 -19.17 32.25
C ALA A 358 -37.82 -20.44 31.69
N GLY A 359 -37.83 -21.50 32.49
CA GLY A 359 -38.45 -22.78 32.15
C GLY A 359 -37.47 -23.95 32.14
N SER A 360 -37.93 -25.11 31.67
CA SER A 360 -37.11 -26.31 31.49
C SER A 360 -36.03 -26.10 30.42
N TRP A 361 -35.03 -26.99 30.36
CA TRP A 361 -34.01 -26.95 29.32
C TRP A 361 -34.60 -26.96 27.91
N GLU A 362 -35.60 -27.82 27.67
CA GLU A 362 -36.26 -27.92 26.36
C GLU A 362 -37.03 -26.65 26.00
N GLU A 363 -37.71 -26.02 26.96
CA GLU A 363 -38.43 -24.76 26.74
C GLU A 363 -37.45 -23.62 26.40
N ARG A 364 -36.33 -23.54 27.12
CA ARG A 364 -35.28 -22.54 26.87
C ARG A 364 -34.62 -22.75 25.53
N LEU A 365 -34.32 -24.00 25.17
CA LEU A 365 -33.76 -24.36 23.87
C LEU A 365 -34.75 -24.04 22.73
N ALA A 366 -36.02 -24.38 22.88
CA ALA A 366 -37.07 -24.07 21.90
C ALA A 366 -37.20 -22.55 21.65
N ARG A 367 -37.18 -21.74 22.73
CA ARG A 367 -37.18 -20.27 22.59
C ARG A 367 -35.88 -19.75 21.95
N THR A 368 -34.74 -20.38 22.26
CA THR A 368 -33.44 -20.04 21.64
C THR A 368 -33.43 -20.34 20.15
N ARG A 369 -34.04 -21.45 19.71
CA ARG A 369 -34.23 -21.77 18.28
C ARG A 369 -35.05 -20.70 17.57
N ASN A 370 -36.14 -20.22 18.18
CA ASN A 370 -36.93 -19.12 17.60
C ASN A 370 -36.09 -17.85 17.40
N VAL A 371 -35.24 -17.49 18.38
CA VAL A 371 -34.33 -16.33 18.25
C VAL A 371 -33.27 -16.57 17.17
N ARG A 372 -32.68 -17.77 17.12
CA ARG A 372 -31.73 -18.17 16.07
C ARG A 372 -32.33 -17.95 14.68
N ASP A 373 -33.55 -18.42 14.46
CA ASP A 373 -34.21 -18.36 13.16
C ASP A 373 -34.57 -16.90 12.77
N GLN A 374 -34.98 -16.07 13.73
CA GLN A 374 -35.19 -14.64 13.52
C GLN A 374 -33.88 -13.93 13.12
N ILE A 375 -32.78 -14.23 13.80
CA ILE A 375 -31.45 -13.66 13.49
C ILE A 375 -31.01 -14.09 12.10
N GLN A 376 -31.20 -15.37 11.74
CA GLN A 376 -30.87 -15.88 10.41
C GLN A 376 -31.64 -15.11 9.33
N GLN A 377 -32.95 -14.97 9.47
CA GLN A 377 -33.79 -14.26 8.50
C GLN A 377 -33.38 -12.79 8.35
N ALA A 378 -33.13 -12.09 9.45
CA ALA A 378 -32.68 -10.70 9.43
C ALA A 378 -31.32 -10.55 8.73
N THR A 379 -30.37 -11.42 9.06
CA THR A 379 -29.02 -11.43 8.49
C THR A 379 -29.05 -11.68 6.99
N LEU A 380 -29.82 -12.67 6.54
CA LEU A 380 -29.95 -13.01 5.11
C LEU A 380 -30.65 -11.90 4.32
N ARG A 381 -31.73 -11.35 4.85
CA ARG A 381 -32.45 -10.24 4.21
C ARG A 381 -31.53 -9.04 4.00
N TRP A 382 -30.83 -8.65 5.05
CA TRP A 382 -29.90 -7.52 4.97
C TRP A 382 -28.73 -7.80 4.02
N ALA A 383 -28.15 -9.01 4.05
CA ALA A 383 -27.08 -9.37 3.12
C ALA A 383 -27.52 -9.28 1.66
N ALA A 384 -28.75 -9.69 1.34
CA ALA A 384 -29.34 -9.56 0.00
C ALA A 384 -29.52 -8.09 -0.41
N GLU A 385 -29.98 -7.23 0.50
CA GLU A 385 -30.12 -5.78 0.25
C GLU A 385 -28.76 -5.11 -0.06
N GLN A 386 -27.68 -5.56 0.60
CA GLN A 386 -26.35 -5.02 0.35
C GLN A 386 -25.70 -5.54 -0.94
N ASN A 387 -26.20 -6.66 -1.48
CA ASN A 387 -25.64 -7.29 -2.69
C ASN A 387 -26.73 -7.85 -3.62
N PRO A 388 -27.50 -6.99 -4.32
CA PRO A 388 -28.63 -7.40 -5.16
C PRO A 388 -28.24 -8.22 -6.41
N ALA A 389 -26.95 -8.48 -6.63
CA ALA A 389 -26.47 -9.26 -7.79
C ALA A 389 -26.45 -10.79 -7.55
N GLN A 390 -26.90 -11.27 -6.39
CA GLN A 390 -26.98 -12.70 -6.03
C GLN A 390 -28.43 -13.20 -5.83
N GLY A 391 -29.44 -12.36 -6.13
CA GLY A 391 -30.85 -12.72 -6.07
C GLY A 391 -31.40 -13.23 -7.39
#